data_AF-A0A832JF75-F1
#
_entry.id   AF-A0A832JF75-F1
#
_cell.length_a   1.000
_cell.length_b   1.000
_cell.length_c   1.000
_cell.angle_alpha   90.00
_cell.angle_beta   90.00
_cell.angle_gamma   90.00
#
_symmetry.space_group_name_H-M   'P 1'
#
loop_
_entity.id
_entity.type
_entity.pdbx_description
1 polymer ?
#
loop_
_entity_poly.entity_id
_entity_poly.type
_entity_poly.pdbx_seq_one_letter_code
_entity_poly.pdbx_strand_id
1 'polypeptide(L)'
;MLEAAHQFIQNEASATLIAAFSTAGKTIVAMLALVFLRHGVRWFRLPRAAPPPSVIARLPSPLLPRGKKPTVFSPCWHLPYCREFLLPVCPAFQARKKCWKVGRGCMCDPDMFVALVKDMGAGVRGKQRTAQQYMYQTAQEQMRIKRKGDKPPCKTCFIYLEHQRLKLEFLSPFVYPASALILWGLSPLLKKSYLAFSPRLASWWATISFAVYQPGNSLEQATPMGGTPSYGFYAFLFLLGLLLVIFLIRLLEWVILKLKW
;
A
#
# COMPACT_ATOMS: atom_id res chain seq x y z
N MET A 1 16.00 0.93 62.54
CA MET A 1 17.13 0.54 61.67
C MET A 1 16.77 -0.56 60.67
N LEU A 2 15.98 -1.58 61.03
CA LEU A 2 15.55 -2.65 60.10
C LEU A 2 14.69 -2.14 58.91
N GLU A 3 13.80 -1.16 59.11
CA GLU A 3 12.97 -0.61 58.02
C GLU A 3 13.78 0.19 56.97
N ALA A 4 14.84 0.87 57.40
CA ALA A 4 15.72 1.62 56.50
C ALA A 4 16.55 0.68 55.60
N ALA A 5 16.97 -0.47 56.13
CA ALA A 5 17.68 -1.49 55.34
C ALA A 5 16.76 -2.13 54.28
N HIS A 6 15.47 -2.33 54.59
CA HIS A 6 14.51 -2.90 53.66
C HIS A 6 14.18 -1.96 52.49
N GLN A 7 14.09 -0.65 52.74
CA GLN A 7 13.90 0.36 51.69
C GLN A 7 15.12 0.50 50.76
N PHE A 8 16.34 0.34 51.29
CA PHE A 8 17.56 0.40 50.47
C PHE A 8 17.65 -0.77 49.48
N ILE A 9 17.36 -2.00 49.94
CA ILE A 9 17.39 -3.19 49.09
C ILE A 9 16.32 -3.14 47.98
N GLN A 10 15.13 -2.59 48.26
CA GLN A 10 14.09 -2.38 47.24
C GLN A 10 14.49 -1.37 46.15
N ASN A 11 15.29 -0.36 46.49
CA ASN A 11 15.71 0.68 45.54
C ASN A 11 16.81 0.19 44.58
N GLU A 12 17.76 -0.63 45.04
CA GLU A 12 18.81 -1.16 44.16
C GLU A 12 18.30 -2.26 43.21
N ALA A 13 17.42 -3.13 43.72
CA ALA A 13 16.80 -4.17 42.89
C ALA A 13 15.89 -3.58 41.80
N SER A 14 15.16 -2.51 42.10
CA SER A 14 14.32 -1.83 41.10
C SER A 14 15.15 -1.07 40.06
N ALA A 15 16.24 -0.41 40.45
CA ALA A 15 17.13 0.30 39.53
C ALA A 15 17.78 -0.64 38.49
N THR A 16 18.26 -1.80 38.93
CA THR A 16 18.88 -2.81 38.05
C THR A 16 17.87 -3.44 37.09
N LEU A 17 16.64 -3.72 37.56
CA LEU A 17 15.55 -4.21 36.70
C LEU A 17 15.16 -3.17 35.64
N ILE A 18 15.03 -1.89 35.99
CA ILE A 18 14.69 -0.82 35.05
C ILE A 18 15.79 -0.65 33.99
N ALA A 19 17.05 -0.71 34.39
CA ALA A 19 18.18 -0.62 33.46
C ALA A 19 18.16 -1.78 32.45
N ALA A 20 17.94 -3.02 32.94
CA ALA A 20 17.83 -4.22 32.12
C ALA A 20 16.64 -4.17 31.15
N PHE A 21 15.48 -3.64 31.57
CA PHE A 21 14.33 -3.44 30.68
C PHE A 21 14.61 -2.39 29.61
N SER A 22 15.33 -1.31 29.93
CA SER A 22 15.66 -0.27 28.95
C SER A 22 16.64 -0.78 27.88
N THR A 23 17.62 -1.61 28.26
CA THR A 23 18.58 -2.19 27.32
C THR A 23 17.93 -3.27 26.48
N ALA A 24 17.09 -4.13 27.07
CA ALA A 24 16.29 -5.11 26.34
C ALA A 24 15.31 -4.43 25.37
N GLY A 25 14.69 -3.32 25.76
CA GLY A 25 13.81 -2.54 24.88
C GLY A 25 14.55 -1.97 23.67
N LYS A 26 15.74 -1.41 23.88
CA LYS A 26 16.59 -0.89 22.79
C LYS A 26 17.03 -1.99 21.83
N THR A 27 17.39 -3.18 22.32
CA THR A 27 17.80 -4.29 21.45
C THR A 27 16.62 -4.85 20.66
N ILE A 28 15.43 -4.94 21.24
CA ILE A 28 14.21 -5.36 20.53
C ILE A 28 13.85 -4.34 19.44
N VAL A 29 13.89 -3.04 19.72
CA VAL A 29 13.62 -2.00 18.70
C VAL A 29 14.67 -2.02 17.61
N ALA A 30 15.96 -2.19 17.94
CA ALA A 30 17.03 -2.30 16.97
C ALA A 30 16.88 -3.55 16.09
N MET A 31 16.52 -4.70 16.68
CA MET A 31 16.21 -5.94 15.97
C MET A 31 15.00 -5.76 15.05
N LEU A 32 13.91 -5.15 15.53
CA LEU A 32 12.73 -4.87 14.71
C LEU A 32 13.05 -3.91 13.58
N ALA A 33 13.84 -2.87 13.81
CA ALA A 33 14.31 -1.95 12.77
C ALA A 33 15.18 -2.67 11.74
N LEU A 34 16.08 -3.56 12.16
CA LEU A 34 16.90 -4.39 11.27
C LEU A 34 16.05 -5.39 10.48
N VAL A 35 15.05 -6.01 11.11
CA VAL A 35 14.09 -6.89 10.44
C VAL A 35 13.28 -6.09 9.43
N PHE A 36 12.76 -4.91 9.79
CA PHE A 36 12.03 -4.04 8.87
C PHE A 36 12.91 -3.55 7.71
N LEU A 37 14.16 -3.17 7.96
CA LEU A 37 15.11 -2.81 6.92
C LEU A 37 15.40 -3.99 6.01
N ARG A 38 15.66 -5.17 6.59
CA ARG A 38 15.92 -6.40 5.83
C ARG A 38 14.68 -6.84 5.06
N HIS A 39 13.49 -6.74 5.63
CA HIS A 39 12.23 -7.06 4.96
C HIS A 39 11.89 -6.03 3.90
N GLY A 40 12.16 -4.75 4.12
CA GLY A 40 11.99 -3.68 3.13
C GLY A 40 12.95 -3.85 1.96
N VAL A 41 14.22 -4.14 2.23
CA VAL A 41 15.23 -4.44 1.20
C VAL A 41 14.92 -5.75 0.48
N ARG A 42 14.46 -6.78 1.20
CA ARG A 42 14.07 -8.07 0.62
C ARG A 42 12.75 -7.95 -0.14
N TRP A 43 11.83 -7.09 0.26
CA TRP A 43 10.63 -6.76 -0.51
C TRP A 43 10.99 -6.00 -1.80
N PHE A 44 12.02 -5.15 -1.75
CA PHE A 44 12.61 -4.53 -2.93
C PHE A 44 13.33 -5.53 -3.85
N ARG A 45 13.96 -6.59 -3.29
CA ARG A 45 14.76 -7.58 -4.04
C ARG A 45 14.00 -8.85 -4.43
N LEU A 46 12.93 -9.23 -3.74
CA LEU A 46 12.17 -10.42 -4.09
C LEU A 46 11.51 -10.17 -5.45
N PRO A 47 11.65 -11.10 -6.40
CA PRO A 47 10.80 -11.11 -7.56
C PRO A 47 9.38 -11.20 -7.04
N ARG A 48 8.64 -10.09 -7.22
CA ARG A 48 7.23 -9.90 -6.89
C ARG A 48 6.52 -11.23 -7.01
N ALA A 49 6.03 -11.79 -5.90
CA ALA A 49 5.10 -12.89 -5.97
C ALA A 49 3.98 -12.42 -6.89
N ALA A 50 3.83 -13.10 -8.03
CA ALA A 50 2.80 -12.78 -8.98
C ALA A 50 1.48 -12.72 -8.18
N PRO A 51 0.63 -11.70 -8.42
CA PRO A 51 -0.66 -11.65 -7.75
C PRO A 51 -1.35 -13.00 -7.87
N PRO A 52 -2.14 -13.42 -6.85
CA PRO A 52 -2.98 -14.61 -6.99
C PRO A 52 -3.73 -14.45 -8.30
N PRO A 53 -3.83 -15.51 -9.10
CA PRO A 53 -4.32 -15.39 -10.45
C PRO A 53 -5.75 -14.86 -10.40
N SER A 54 -5.91 -13.54 -10.58
CA SER A 54 -7.14 -13.00 -11.16
C SER A 54 -7.40 -13.85 -12.40
N VAL A 55 -8.66 -14.07 -12.76
CA VAL A 55 -9.09 -14.93 -13.88
C VAL A 55 -8.22 -14.76 -15.17
N ILE A 56 -7.57 -13.59 -15.32
CA ILE A 56 -6.55 -13.20 -16.31
C ILE A 56 -5.27 -14.06 -16.32
N ALA A 57 -4.79 -14.60 -15.20
CA ALA A 57 -3.57 -15.41 -15.13
C ALA A 57 -3.79 -16.91 -15.44
N ARG A 58 -5.02 -17.31 -15.74
CA ARG A 58 -5.33 -18.61 -16.39
C ARG A 58 -5.39 -18.50 -17.91
N LEU A 59 -5.07 -17.35 -18.51
CA LEU A 59 -4.78 -17.34 -19.93
C LEU A 59 -3.44 -18.06 -20.15
N PRO A 60 -3.39 -19.09 -21.02
CA PRO A 60 -2.11 -19.59 -21.47
C PRO A 60 -1.37 -18.37 -22.03
N SER A 61 -0.17 -18.14 -21.53
CA SER A 61 0.73 -17.14 -22.10
C SER A 61 1.61 -17.86 -23.13
N PRO A 62 1.19 -18.03 -24.40
CA PRO A 62 2.15 -18.33 -25.43
C PRO A 62 2.73 -17.00 -25.91
N LEU A 63 4.05 -16.87 -25.76
CA LEU A 63 4.93 -15.98 -26.54
C LEU A 63 4.95 -14.50 -26.11
N LEU A 64 5.61 -14.20 -24.98
CA LEU A 64 6.19 -12.88 -24.71
C LEU A 64 7.66 -12.85 -25.18
N PRO A 65 8.01 -12.32 -26.36
CA PRO A 65 9.35 -11.81 -26.59
C PRO A 65 9.37 -10.31 -26.24
N ARG A 66 9.99 -9.98 -25.10
CA ARG A 66 10.97 -8.87 -24.91
C ARG A 66 11.22 -8.66 -23.41
N GLY A 67 12.44 -9.00 -22.99
CA GLY A 67 12.91 -9.09 -21.60
C GLY A 67 13.05 -7.79 -20.81
N LYS A 68 12.13 -6.82 -20.96
CA LYS A 68 12.10 -5.62 -20.11
C LYS A 68 10.79 -5.55 -19.35
N LYS A 69 10.89 -5.59 -18.01
CA LYS A 69 9.75 -5.42 -17.11
C LYS A 69 9.13 -4.04 -17.37
N PRO A 70 7.81 -3.94 -17.57
CA PRO A 70 7.16 -2.65 -17.81
C PRO A 70 7.35 -1.75 -16.59
N THR A 71 7.72 -0.50 -16.84
CA THR A 71 7.83 0.55 -15.82
C THR A 71 6.60 1.46 -15.86
N VAL A 72 6.40 2.29 -14.84
CA VAL A 72 5.29 3.27 -14.79
C VAL A 72 5.30 4.23 -15.98
N PHE A 73 6.46 4.47 -16.58
CA PHE A 73 6.60 5.35 -17.72
C PHE A 73 6.65 4.61 -19.06
N SER A 74 6.55 3.28 -19.02
CA SER A 74 6.50 2.48 -20.24
C SER A 74 5.26 2.85 -21.07
N PRO A 75 5.41 3.04 -22.38
CA PRO A 75 4.28 3.31 -23.26
C PRO A 75 3.43 2.05 -23.40
N CYS A 76 2.17 2.22 -23.84
CA CYS A 76 1.18 1.13 -23.87
C CYS A 76 1.61 -0.08 -24.70
N TRP A 77 2.49 0.09 -25.69
CA TRP A 77 2.99 -0.99 -26.53
C TRP A 77 4.08 -1.87 -25.90
N HIS A 78 4.64 -1.50 -24.75
CA HIS A 78 5.55 -2.37 -23.99
C HIS A 78 4.79 -3.23 -22.96
N LEU A 79 3.47 -3.07 -22.83
CA LEU A 79 2.66 -3.89 -21.93
C LEU A 79 2.32 -5.23 -22.59
N PRO A 80 2.16 -6.32 -21.79
CA PRO A 80 1.93 -7.67 -22.31
C PRO A 80 0.63 -7.81 -23.11
N TYR A 81 -0.29 -6.86 -22.96
CA TYR A 81 -1.57 -6.83 -23.69
C TYR A 81 -1.44 -6.27 -25.11
N CYS A 82 -0.36 -5.54 -25.42
CA CYS A 82 -0.14 -5.01 -26.77
C CYS A 82 0.73 -5.99 -27.56
N ARG A 83 0.12 -6.65 -28.56
CA ARG A 83 0.80 -7.59 -29.44
C ARG A 83 1.41 -6.88 -30.65
N GLU A 84 2.51 -7.41 -31.17
CA GLU A 84 3.27 -6.77 -32.25
C GLU A 84 2.44 -6.56 -33.53
N PHE A 85 1.53 -7.48 -33.86
CA PHE A 85 0.63 -7.34 -35.01
C PHE A 85 -0.37 -6.18 -34.89
N LEU A 86 -0.63 -5.68 -33.67
CA LEU A 86 -1.54 -4.54 -33.45
C LEU A 86 -0.85 -3.20 -33.69
N LEU A 87 0.48 -3.15 -33.64
CA LEU A 87 1.28 -1.95 -33.76
C LEU A 87 1.02 -1.18 -35.07
N PRO A 88 1.06 -1.80 -36.27
CA PRO A 88 0.88 -1.05 -37.52
C PRO A 88 -0.51 -0.42 -37.65
N VAL A 89 -1.55 -1.03 -37.07
CA VAL A 89 -2.94 -0.56 -37.15
C VAL A 89 -3.29 0.43 -36.03
N CYS A 90 -2.52 0.47 -34.95
CA CYS A 90 -2.85 1.27 -33.78
C CYS A 90 -2.57 2.78 -33.98
N PRO A 91 -3.59 3.66 -33.91
CA PRO A 91 -3.41 5.10 -34.11
C PRO A 91 -2.56 5.74 -33.00
N ALA A 92 -2.61 5.20 -31.78
CA ALA A 92 -1.79 5.68 -30.66
C ALA A 92 -0.30 5.35 -30.85
N PHE A 93 0.01 4.22 -31.49
CA PHE A 93 1.39 3.84 -31.81
C PHE A 93 1.96 4.74 -32.92
N GLN A 94 1.18 4.95 -33.98
CA GLN A 94 1.54 5.87 -35.07
C GLN A 94 1.75 7.29 -34.54
N ALA A 95 0.89 7.77 -33.63
CA ALA A 95 1.03 9.07 -32.99
C ALA A 95 2.09 9.12 -31.87
N ARG A 96 2.71 8.00 -31.50
CA ARG A 96 3.62 7.83 -30.34
C ARG A 96 3.08 8.43 -29.03
N LYS A 97 1.75 8.43 -28.87
CA LYS A 97 1.05 8.96 -27.68
C LYS A 97 0.42 7.82 -26.90
N LYS A 98 0.19 8.05 -25.60
CA LYS A 98 -0.47 7.06 -24.74
C LYS A 98 -1.93 6.90 -25.18
N CYS A 99 -2.43 5.65 -25.28
CA CYS A 99 -3.76 5.37 -25.83
C CYS A 99 -4.90 6.12 -25.13
N TRP A 100 -4.82 6.33 -23.81
CA TRP A 100 -5.83 7.10 -23.06
C TRP A 100 -5.78 8.61 -23.30
N LYS A 101 -4.65 9.16 -23.78
CA LYS A 101 -4.57 10.58 -24.17
C LYS A 101 -5.21 10.83 -25.52
N VAL A 102 -5.05 9.88 -26.45
CA VAL A 102 -5.66 9.93 -27.79
C VAL A 102 -7.14 9.53 -27.72
N GLY A 103 -7.51 8.71 -26.73
CA GLY A 103 -8.85 8.13 -26.64
C GLY A 103 -9.10 7.09 -27.74
N ARG A 104 -8.06 6.58 -28.41
CA ARG A 104 -8.19 5.54 -29.45
C ARG A 104 -7.02 4.57 -29.32
N GLY A 105 -7.28 3.28 -29.51
CA GLY A 105 -6.27 2.23 -29.42
C GLY A 105 -6.89 0.84 -29.32
N CYS A 106 -6.05 -0.20 -29.42
CA CYS A 106 -6.46 -1.61 -29.55
C CYS A 106 -7.50 -2.11 -28.54
N MET A 107 -7.49 -1.60 -27.31
CA MET A 107 -8.45 -1.96 -26.26
C MET A 107 -9.35 -0.78 -25.83
N CYS A 108 -9.08 0.43 -26.34
CA CYS A 108 -9.88 1.61 -26.03
C CYS A 108 -10.98 1.84 -27.08
N ASP A 109 -10.79 1.37 -28.31
CA ASP A 109 -11.70 1.59 -29.42
C ASP A 109 -12.41 0.28 -29.83
N PRO A 110 -13.72 0.13 -29.58
CA PRO A 110 -14.45 -1.10 -29.89
C PRO A 110 -14.46 -1.42 -31.38
N ASP A 111 -14.61 -0.41 -32.23
CA ASP A 111 -14.78 -0.60 -33.67
C ASP A 111 -13.47 -1.12 -34.28
N MET A 112 -12.34 -0.57 -33.82
CA MET A 112 -11.02 -1.02 -34.22
C MET A 112 -10.74 -2.45 -33.72
N PHE A 113 -11.08 -2.75 -32.46
CA PHE A 113 -10.87 -4.10 -31.90
C PHE A 113 -11.71 -5.15 -32.62
N VAL A 114 -12.99 -4.89 -32.89
CA VAL A 114 -13.88 -5.80 -33.63
C VAL A 114 -13.38 -5.99 -35.06
N ALA A 115 -12.94 -4.93 -35.74
CA ALA A 115 -12.36 -5.04 -37.08
C ALA A 115 -11.09 -5.93 -37.07
N LEU A 116 -10.17 -5.70 -36.12
CA LEU A 116 -8.94 -6.49 -35.97
C LEU A 116 -9.23 -7.96 -35.63
N VAL A 117 -10.18 -8.23 -34.73
CA VAL A 117 -10.53 -9.62 -34.35
C VAL A 117 -11.26 -10.33 -35.48
N LYS A 118 -12.10 -9.63 -36.25
CA LYS A 118 -12.77 -10.22 -37.43
C LYS A 118 -11.74 -10.60 -38.50
N ASP A 119 -10.77 -9.72 -38.74
CA ASP A 119 -9.70 -9.93 -39.73
C ASP A 119 -8.75 -11.07 -39.31
N MET A 120 -8.37 -11.12 -38.02
CA MET A 120 -7.53 -12.21 -37.50
C MET A 120 -8.27 -13.53 -37.27
N GLY A 121 -9.56 -13.48 -36.95
CA GLY A 121 -10.41 -14.65 -36.76
C GLY A 121 -10.60 -15.47 -38.04
N ALA A 122 -10.47 -14.81 -39.20
CA ALA A 122 -10.44 -15.47 -40.50
C ALA A 122 -9.15 -16.29 -40.75
N GLY A 123 -8.03 -15.91 -40.13
CA GLY A 123 -6.71 -16.53 -40.34
C GLY A 123 -6.27 -17.57 -39.30
N VAL A 124 -6.82 -17.57 -38.07
CA VAL A 124 -6.34 -18.45 -36.99
C VAL A 124 -7.18 -19.73 -36.89
N ARG A 125 -6.79 -20.76 -37.64
CA ARG A 125 -7.22 -22.16 -37.49
C ARG A 125 -6.29 -22.87 -36.49
N GLY A 126 -6.64 -22.88 -35.20
CA GLY A 126 -5.85 -23.62 -34.20
C GLY A 126 -6.36 -23.52 -32.76
N LYS A 127 -6.11 -24.57 -31.97
CA LYS A 127 -6.63 -24.95 -30.62
C LYS A 127 -6.60 -23.89 -29.48
N GLN A 128 -6.29 -22.62 -29.72
CA GLN A 128 -6.19 -21.55 -28.70
C GLN A 128 -7.38 -20.56 -28.66
N ARG A 129 -8.46 -20.87 -29.37
CA ARG A 129 -9.63 -19.98 -29.53
C ARG A 129 -10.31 -19.59 -28.20
N THR A 130 -10.34 -20.46 -27.20
CA THR A 130 -11.17 -20.29 -25.99
C THR A 130 -10.74 -19.15 -25.08
N ALA A 131 -9.44 -19.01 -24.78
CA ALA A 131 -8.94 -17.95 -23.88
C ALA A 131 -9.06 -16.56 -24.52
N GLN A 132 -8.82 -16.48 -25.83
CA GLN A 132 -8.92 -15.24 -26.60
C GLN A 132 -10.39 -14.84 -26.84
N GLN A 133 -11.29 -15.83 -27.01
CA GLN A 133 -12.74 -15.59 -27.04
C GLN A 133 -13.30 -15.11 -25.71
N TYR A 134 -12.78 -15.58 -24.58
CA TYR A 134 -13.27 -15.11 -23.27
C TYR A 134 -12.92 -13.63 -23.04
N MET A 135 -11.71 -13.19 -23.41
CA MET A 135 -11.36 -11.76 -23.40
C MET A 135 -12.22 -10.96 -24.39
N TYR A 136 -12.57 -11.55 -25.54
CA TYR A 136 -13.45 -10.93 -26.52
C TYR A 136 -14.88 -10.75 -25.98
N GLN A 137 -15.45 -11.78 -25.35
CA GLN A 137 -16.80 -11.74 -24.78
C GLN A 137 -16.90 -10.75 -23.63
N THR A 138 -15.96 -10.78 -22.68
CA THR A 138 -15.93 -9.84 -21.55
C THR A 138 -15.67 -8.40 -22.01
N ALA A 139 -14.80 -8.18 -23.01
CA ALA A 139 -14.64 -6.87 -23.63
C ALA A 139 -15.95 -6.42 -24.31
N GLN A 140 -16.60 -7.28 -25.10
CA GLN A 140 -17.87 -6.95 -25.76
C GLN A 140 -18.99 -6.59 -24.77
N GLU A 141 -19.13 -7.32 -23.67
CA GLU A 141 -20.12 -7.03 -22.63
C GLU A 141 -19.88 -5.66 -21.99
N GLN A 142 -18.62 -5.36 -21.64
CA GLN A 142 -18.24 -4.04 -21.13
C GLN A 142 -18.48 -2.91 -22.15
N MET A 143 -18.43 -3.23 -23.44
CA MET A 143 -18.61 -2.27 -24.54
C MET A 143 -20.06 -2.13 -25.00
N ARG A 144 -20.95 -3.08 -24.69
CA ARG A 144 -22.39 -3.02 -25.00
C ARG A 144 -23.13 -1.90 -24.25
N ILE A 145 -22.54 -1.41 -23.17
CA ILE A 145 -23.06 -0.29 -22.37
C ILE A 145 -22.80 1.06 -23.07
N LYS A 146 -22.00 1.10 -24.15
CA LYS A 146 -21.64 2.33 -24.85
C LYS A 146 -22.84 2.87 -25.66
N ARG A 147 -23.37 4.03 -25.25
CA ARG A 147 -24.30 4.81 -26.08
C ARG A 147 -23.56 5.48 -27.24
N LYS A 148 -24.22 5.54 -28.39
CA LYS A 148 -23.72 6.13 -29.65
C LYS A 148 -23.39 7.62 -29.40
N GLY A 149 -22.11 7.98 -29.31
CA GLY A 149 -21.64 9.36 -29.12
C GLY A 149 -20.70 9.59 -27.93
N ASP A 150 -20.61 8.63 -26.99
CA ASP A 150 -19.72 8.78 -25.85
C ASP A 150 -18.25 8.49 -26.20
N LYS A 151 -17.36 9.35 -25.69
CA LYS A 151 -15.91 9.13 -25.72
C LYS A 151 -15.63 7.70 -25.22
N PRO A 152 -14.80 6.91 -25.92
CA PRO A 152 -14.55 5.53 -25.53
C PRO A 152 -14.16 5.43 -24.05
N PRO A 153 -14.67 4.43 -23.31
CA PRO A 153 -14.44 4.30 -21.88
C PRO A 153 -13.03 3.76 -21.63
N CYS A 154 -12.00 4.58 -21.90
CA CYS A 154 -10.61 4.26 -21.58
C CYS A 154 -10.44 3.92 -20.08
N LYS A 155 -11.35 4.38 -19.22
CA LYS A 155 -11.39 4.12 -17.78
C LYS A 155 -11.60 2.64 -17.43
N THR A 156 -12.18 1.84 -18.33
CA THR A 156 -12.47 0.41 -18.13
C THR A 156 -11.49 -0.48 -18.91
N CYS A 157 -10.62 0.11 -19.72
CA CYS A 157 -9.64 -0.62 -20.53
C CYS A 157 -8.60 -1.30 -19.65
N PHE A 158 -8.32 -2.59 -19.92
CA PHE A 158 -7.30 -3.38 -19.21
C PHE A 158 -5.91 -2.74 -19.23
N ILE A 159 -5.51 -2.13 -20.36
CA ILE A 159 -4.22 -1.45 -20.49
C ILE A 159 -4.12 -0.26 -19.53
N TYR A 160 -5.23 0.48 -19.36
CA TYR A 160 -5.28 1.61 -18.45
C TYR A 160 -5.21 1.15 -17.00
N LEU A 161 -5.95 0.10 -16.64
CA LEU A 161 -5.94 -0.48 -15.29
C LEU A 161 -4.55 -1.01 -14.91
N GLU A 162 -3.84 -1.66 -15.85
CA GLU A 162 -2.48 -2.12 -15.60
C GLU A 162 -1.51 -0.94 -15.38
N HIS A 163 -1.67 0.15 -16.13
CA HIS A 163 -0.84 1.35 -15.91
C HIS A 163 -1.10 1.99 -14.55
N GLN A 164 -2.35 2.04 -14.12
CA GLN A 164 -2.73 2.53 -12.78
C GLN A 164 -2.19 1.61 -11.69
N ARG A 165 -2.17 0.30 -11.92
CA ARG A 165 -1.54 -0.67 -11.02
C ARG A 165 -0.04 -0.45 -10.89
N LEU A 166 0.67 -0.24 -12.01
CA LEU A 166 2.10 0.07 -11.99
C LEU A 166 2.39 1.38 -11.24
N LYS A 167 1.53 2.39 -11.42
CA LYS A 167 1.60 3.67 -10.70
C LYS A 167 1.42 3.47 -9.19
N LEU A 168 0.41 2.71 -8.79
CA LEU A 168 0.16 2.34 -7.38
C LEU A 168 1.33 1.57 -6.77
N GLU A 169 1.87 0.59 -7.50
CA GLU A 169 3.02 -0.19 -7.05
C GLU A 169 4.25 0.70 -6.83
N PHE A 170 4.50 1.65 -7.74
CA PHE A 170 5.61 2.60 -7.63
C PHE A 170 5.43 3.60 -6.49
N LEU A 171 4.19 4.05 -6.22
CA LEU A 171 3.91 4.97 -5.11
C LEU A 171 3.84 4.27 -3.75
N SER A 172 3.52 2.99 -3.69
CA SER A 172 3.35 2.23 -2.44
C SER A 172 4.54 2.32 -1.45
N PRO A 173 5.83 2.22 -1.86
CA PRO A 173 6.94 2.36 -0.91
C PRO A 173 7.08 3.75 -0.32
N PHE A 174 6.54 4.79 -0.96
CA PHE A 174 6.60 6.16 -0.45
C PHE A 174 5.64 6.41 0.72
N VAL A 175 4.68 5.51 0.96
CA VAL A 175 3.73 5.65 2.08
C VAL A 175 4.43 5.54 3.44
N TYR A 176 5.41 4.63 3.56
CA TYR A 176 6.15 4.44 4.81
C TYR A 176 6.94 5.68 5.26
N PRO A 177 7.83 6.28 4.42
CA PRO A 177 8.54 7.48 4.81
C PRO A 177 7.59 8.68 4.99
N ALA A 178 6.52 8.78 4.18
CA ALA A 178 5.51 9.81 4.37
C ALA A 178 4.84 9.71 5.75
N SER A 179 4.46 8.50 6.18
CA SER A 179 3.86 8.28 7.51
C SER A 179 4.82 8.64 8.65
N ALA A 180 6.11 8.31 8.52
CA ALA A 180 7.13 8.65 9.50
C ALA A 180 7.35 10.17 9.60
N LEU A 181 7.40 10.87 8.46
CA LEU A 181 7.52 12.33 8.42
C LEU A 181 6.31 13.03 9.04
N ILE A 182 5.10 12.54 8.76
CA ILE A 182 3.86 13.07 9.34
C ILE A 182 3.88 12.88 10.86
N LEU A 183 4.21 11.69 11.36
CA LEU A 183 4.30 11.43 12.80
C LEU A 183 5.37 12.28 13.48
N TRP A 184 6.54 12.42 12.85
CA TRP A 184 7.63 13.23 13.38
C TRP A 184 7.20 14.70 13.51
N GLY A 185 6.56 15.25 12.47
CA GLY A 185 6.01 16.61 12.49
C GLY A 185 4.87 16.81 13.47
N LEU A 186 3.99 15.81 13.65
CA LEU A 186 2.87 15.87 14.60
C LEU A 186 3.26 15.53 16.04
N SER A 187 4.47 15.00 16.28
CA SER A 187 4.91 14.54 17.59
C SER A 187 4.76 15.56 18.75
N PRO A 188 5.08 16.87 18.60
CA PRO A 188 4.89 17.82 19.70
C PRO A 188 3.41 18.05 20.01
N LEU A 189 2.55 18.04 18.99
CA LEU A 189 1.12 18.23 19.15
C LEU A 189 0.47 17.01 19.82
N LEU A 190 0.87 15.81 19.36
CA LEU A 190 0.44 14.53 19.93
C LEU A 190 0.84 14.38 21.38
N LYS A 191 2.05 14.85 21.76
CA LYS A 191 2.49 14.83 23.16
C LYS A 191 1.61 15.72 24.03
N LYS A 192 1.29 16.94 23.58
CA LYS A 192 0.39 17.86 24.30
C LYS A 192 -1.01 17.28 24.46
N SER A 193 -1.58 16.73 23.38
CA SER A 193 -2.91 16.11 23.45
C SER A 193 -2.92 14.86 24.32
N TYR A 194 -1.88 14.03 24.27
CA TYR A 194 -1.76 12.83 25.10
C TYR A 194 -1.74 13.18 26.59
N LEU A 195 -0.90 14.15 26.99
CA LEU A 195 -0.82 14.60 28.38
C LEU A 195 -2.13 15.23 28.88
N ALA A 196 -2.87 15.92 28.00
CA ALA A 196 -4.17 16.49 28.35
C ALA A 196 -5.28 15.43 28.46
N PHE A 197 -5.19 14.34 27.69
CA PHE A 197 -6.25 13.33 27.57
C PHE A 197 -6.05 12.12 28.51
N SER A 198 -4.80 11.75 28.80
CA SER A 198 -4.48 10.59 29.65
C SER A 198 -5.12 10.63 31.05
N PRO A 199 -5.17 11.77 31.79
CA PRO A 199 -5.83 11.77 33.10
C PRO A 199 -7.35 11.58 32.99
N ARG A 200 -7.96 12.09 31.91
CA ARG A 200 -9.40 11.94 31.66
C ARG A 200 -9.76 10.50 31.34
N LEU A 201 -8.96 9.83 30.51
CA LEU A 201 -9.13 8.40 30.26
C LEU A 201 -8.94 7.58 31.53
N ALA A 202 -7.96 7.93 32.37
CA ALA A 202 -7.71 7.21 33.61
C ALA A 202 -8.90 7.35 34.58
N SER A 203 -9.49 8.55 34.70
CA SER A 203 -10.67 8.75 35.54
C SER A 203 -11.91 8.01 35.00
N TRP A 204 -12.08 7.98 33.68
CA TRP A 204 -13.15 7.20 33.05
C TRP A 204 -12.94 5.70 33.25
N TRP A 205 -11.72 5.22 33.07
CA TRP A 205 -11.40 3.80 33.26
C TRP A 205 -11.61 3.37 34.70
N ALA A 206 -11.24 4.20 35.68
CA ALA A 206 -11.48 3.94 37.09
C ALA A 206 -12.96 3.74 37.43
N THR A 207 -13.85 4.52 36.79
CA THR A 207 -15.30 4.33 36.98
C THR A 207 -15.80 3.00 36.43
N ILE A 208 -15.15 2.47 35.38
CA ILE A 208 -15.54 1.20 34.74
C ILE A 208 -14.90 0.00 35.43
N SER A 209 -13.66 0.14 35.91
CA SER A 209 -12.87 -0.99 36.42
C SER A 209 -13.10 -1.29 37.90
N PHE A 210 -14.03 -0.58 38.58
CA PHE A 210 -14.24 -0.62 40.05
C PHE A 210 -12.95 -0.51 40.87
N ALA A 211 -11.88 0.03 40.26
CA ALA A 211 -10.58 0.11 40.89
C ALA A 211 -10.51 1.44 41.64
N VAL A 212 -10.03 1.41 42.89
CA VAL A 212 -9.81 2.62 43.68
C VAL A 212 -8.74 3.46 42.96
N TYR A 213 -9.18 4.51 42.28
CA TYR A 213 -8.31 5.50 41.66
C TYR A 213 -7.72 6.37 42.76
N GLN A 214 -6.41 6.28 42.98
CA GLN A 214 -5.67 7.24 43.80
C GLN A 214 -5.14 8.37 42.91
N PRO A 215 -5.76 9.56 42.91
CA PRO A 215 -5.26 10.74 42.21
C PRO A 215 -4.03 11.28 42.96
N GLY A 216 -2.85 10.81 42.61
CA GLY A 216 -1.60 11.33 43.19
C GLY A 216 -0.33 10.58 42.79
N ASN A 217 -0.40 9.26 42.60
CA ASN A 217 0.80 8.44 42.48
C ASN A 217 1.11 7.90 41.07
N SER A 218 0.24 8.11 40.08
CA SER A 218 0.33 7.35 38.82
C SER A 218 0.97 8.09 37.63
N LEU A 219 1.16 9.41 37.68
CA LEU A 219 1.77 10.15 36.57
C LEU A 219 3.05 10.92 36.93
N GLU A 220 3.18 11.48 38.14
CA GLU A 220 4.41 12.17 38.57
C GLU A 220 5.49 11.20 39.07
N GLN A 221 5.13 10.04 39.63
CA GLN A 221 6.11 8.98 39.96
C GLN A 221 6.54 8.14 38.74
N ALA A 222 5.89 8.33 37.59
CA ALA A 222 6.29 7.75 36.30
C ALA A 222 7.07 8.73 35.41
N THR A 223 7.42 9.93 35.91
CA THR A 223 8.56 10.67 35.37
C THR A 223 9.81 10.22 36.12
N PRO A 224 10.59 9.26 35.60
CA PRO A 224 11.93 9.07 36.12
C PRO A 224 12.66 10.41 36.03
N MET A 225 13.34 10.78 37.12
CA MET A 225 14.19 11.95 37.18
C MET A 225 15.07 11.99 35.92
N GLY A 226 14.72 12.86 34.96
CA GLY A 226 15.35 12.90 33.64
C GLY A 226 14.41 12.60 32.47
N GLY A 227 13.35 13.41 32.29
CA GLY A 227 12.77 13.78 30.99
C GLY A 227 12.34 12.71 29.96
N THR A 228 12.43 11.42 30.28
CA THR A 228 12.09 10.34 29.34
C THR A 228 10.57 10.17 29.31
N PRO A 229 9.94 10.23 28.14
CA PRO A 229 8.50 10.03 28.03
C PRO A 229 8.13 8.61 28.45
N SER A 230 7.01 8.47 29.16
CA SER A 230 6.49 7.20 29.64
C SER A 230 6.34 6.19 28.50
N TYR A 231 6.64 4.90 28.78
CA TYR A 231 6.51 3.81 27.80
C TYR A 231 5.13 3.77 27.12
N GLY A 232 4.08 4.21 27.82
CA GLY A 232 2.73 4.36 27.29
C GLY A 232 2.62 5.33 26.11
N PHE A 233 3.41 6.42 26.08
CA PHE A 233 3.40 7.36 24.96
C PHE A 233 4.02 6.75 23.70
N TYR A 234 5.11 6.00 23.83
CA TYR A 234 5.71 5.31 22.68
C TYR A 234 4.80 4.20 22.12
N ALA A 235 4.15 3.44 23.01
CA ALA A 235 3.16 2.44 22.59
C ALA A 235 1.99 3.09 21.84
N PHE A 236 1.49 4.23 22.34
CA PHE A 236 0.46 5.02 21.67
C PHE A 236 0.91 5.53 20.29
N LEU A 237 2.11 6.10 20.19
CA LEU A 237 2.69 6.56 18.92
C LEU A 237 2.84 5.41 17.91
N PHE A 238 3.28 4.24 18.36
CA PHE A 238 3.44 3.06 17.51
C PHE A 238 2.09 2.60 16.94
N LEU A 239 1.06 2.48 17.79
CA LEU A 239 -0.29 2.11 17.36
C LEU A 239 -0.88 3.14 16.39
N LEU A 240 -0.73 4.42 16.71
CA LEU A 240 -1.17 5.51 15.83
C LEU A 240 -0.46 5.47 14.48
N GLY A 241 0.84 5.13 14.48
CA GLY A 241 1.61 4.97 13.25
C GLY A 241 1.14 3.84 12.36
N LEU A 242 0.83 2.67 12.94
CA LEU A 242 0.23 1.57 12.19
C LEU A 242 -1.11 1.98 11.56
N LEU A 243 -1.97 2.65 12.34
CA LEU A 243 -3.25 3.14 11.85
C LEU A 243 -3.08 4.18 10.73
N LEU A 244 -2.12 5.08 10.88
CA LEU A 244 -1.78 6.09 9.87
C LEU A 244 -1.32 5.44 8.56
N VAL A 245 -0.48 4.41 8.63
CA VAL A 245 -0.02 3.66 7.44
C VAL A 245 -1.22 3.01 6.73
N ILE A 246 -2.11 2.34 7.46
CA ILE A 246 -3.31 1.72 6.88
C ILE A 246 -4.18 2.77 6.19
N PHE A 247 -4.40 3.91 6.85
CA PHE A 247 -5.20 4.99 6.29
C PHE A 247 -4.56 5.60 5.02
N LEU A 248 -3.25 5.84 5.02
CA LEU A 248 -2.54 6.35 3.86
C LEU A 248 -2.56 5.38 2.67
N ILE A 249 -2.43 4.07 2.91
CA ILE A 249 -2.55 3.06 1.84
C ILE A 249 -3.96 3.12 1.23
N ARG A 250 -5.01 3.18 2.06
CA ARG A 250 -6.40 3.28 1.59
C ARG A 250 -6.67 4.58 0.85
N LEU A 251 -6.13 5.69 1.33
CA LEU A 251 -6.24 7.00 0.68
C LEU A 251 -5.54 6.97 -0.68
N LEU A 252 -4.36 6.36 -0.77
CA LEU A 252 -3.61 6.26 -2.01
C LEU A 252 -4.32 5.36 -3.03
N GLU A 253 -4.90 4.23 -2.58
CA GLU A 253 -5.78 3.40 -3.40
C GLU A 253 -6.98 4.20 -3.94
N TRP A 254 -7.64 4.98 -3.07
CA TRP A 254 -8.77 5.82 -3.45
C TRP A 254 -8.39 6.90 -4.47
N VAL A 255 -7.29 7.63 -4.23
CA VAL A 255 -6.80 8.68 -5.13
C VAL A 255 -6.46 8.11 -6.51
N ILE A 256 -5.75 6.98 -6.57
CA ILE A 256 -5.31 6.40 -7.85
C ILE A 256 -6.46 5.72 -8.60
N LEU A 257 -7.26 4.89 -7.92
CA LEU A 257 -8.28 4.08 -8.59
C LEU A 257 -9.61 4.82 -8.80
N LYS A 258 -10.06 5.63 -7.82
CA LYS A 258 -11.34 6.36 -7.94
C LYS A 258 -11.20 7.74 -8.55
N LEU A 259 -10.16 8.51 -8.18
CA LEU A 259 -9.96 9.85 -8.75
C LEU A 259 -9.44 9.82 -10.21
N LYS A 260 -8.92 8.66 -10.66
CA LYS A 260 -8.54 8.38 -12.06
C LYS A 260 -7.56 9.41 -12.63
N TRP A 261 -6.56 9.78 -11.82
CA TRP A 261 -5.45 10.67 -12.17
C TRP A 261 -4.32 9.95 -12.93
#